data_AF-A0A8B9FBJ8-F1
#
_entry.id   AF-A0A8B9FBJ8-F1
#
_cell.length_a   1.000
_cell.length_b   1.000
_cell.length_c   1.000
_cell.angle_alpha   90.00
_cell.angle_beta   90.00
_cell.angle_gamma   90.00
#
_symmetry.space_group_name_H-M   'P 1'
#
loop_
_entity.id
_entity.type
_entity.pdbx_description
1 polymer ?
#
loop_
_entity_poly.entity_id
_entity_poly.type
_entity_poly.pdbx_seq_one_letter_code
_entity_poly.pdbx_strand_id
1 'polypeptide(L)'
;SRGGGCPAAWVGADSLLSGVFFHSAALQPPPPPPGGQPRAPPQPGGGPVAAAVVAAAAGGAGSLERIRADHERALREAKETLQKLPEEIRRDIRQDKEKLLQDARGRKEAGAPGLPQRLFRQPVGAVGQEPSDPDVRQKRDKIKEMMKHAWDNYKRYAWGLNELKPISKQGHSSNLFGNIQGATIVDALDTLYIMEMKEEFKEAKEWVEKNLDFNVNAEISVFEVNIRFVGGLLSAYYLSGEEVFRKKAVELGEKLLPAFNTPTGIPWALLNIKSGIGRNWPWASGGSSILAEFGTLHLEFVHLSHLSGNPVFAEKVMNIRKVLNRLDKPEGLYPNYLNPSSGQWGQHHVSIGGLGDSFYEYLLKAWLMTDKTDEEGKKMYYDAVQAIETHLIRKSSGGLTYIAEWKGGLLEHKMGHLTCFAGGMFALGADGAPNDRTGHHIELGAEIARTCHESYDRTSMKLGPEAFRFDGGVEAIATRQNEKYYILRPEVIETYMYMWRLTHDPKYRQWGWEAVEALEKHCRVDGGYSGIRDVYNNHESHDDVQQSFFLSETLKYLYLLFSEDDLLPFEHWVFNTEAHPLPVLHKDNGNKEDDQK
;
A
#
# COMPACT_ATOMS: atom_id res chain seq x y z
N SER A 1 6.93 -35.05 -54.81
CA SER A 1 5.74 -34.25 -54.43
C SER A 1 5.81 -34.01 -52.92
N ARG A 2 6.44 -32.92 -52.46
CA ARG A 2 5.89 -31.57 -52.18
C ARG A 2 4.96 -31.49 -50.94
N GLY A 3 5.35 -30.60 -50.00
CA GLY A 3 4.58 -30.02 -48.87
C GLY A 3 4.96 -30.62 -47.51
N GLY A 4 5.58 -29.95 -46.52
CA GLY A 4 5.47 -28.56 -46.04
C GLY A 4 4.16 -28.39 -45.24
N GLY A 5 4.05 -27.94 -43.99
CA GLY A 5 4.92 -27.34 -42.98
C GLY A 5 4.00 -26.63 -41.96
N CYS A 6 4.32 -26.65 -40.65
CA CYS A 6 3.94 -25.70 -39.57
C CYS A 6 3.71 -26.40 -38.21
N PRO A 7 4.43 -26.01 -37.14
CA PRO A 7 4.00 -26.22 -35.76
C PRO A 7 3.16 -25.02 -35.29
N ALA A 8 2.03 -25.29 -34.63
CA ALA A 8 1.15 -24.26 -34.10
C ALA A 8 1.73 -23.61 -32.83
N ALA A 9 1.67 -22.29 -32.86
CA ALA A 9 2.18 -21.30 -31.93
C ALA A 9 1.86 -21.48 -30.44
N TRP A 10 2.85 -21.07 -29.66
CA TRP A 10 2.80 -20.63 -28.27
C TRP A 10 1.90 -19.40 -28.09
N VAL A 11 0.99 -19.44 -27.11
CA VAL A 11 0.29 -18.31 -26.47
C VAL A 11 -0.13 -18.82 -25.08
N GLY A 12 0.13 -18.21 -23.93
CA GLY A 12 0.87 -17.02 -23.54
C GLY A 12 1.04 -17.09 -22.01
N ALA A 13 2.18 -16.61 -21.50
CA ALA A 13 2.55 -16.62 -20.09
C ALA A 13 2.44 -15.21 -19.46
N ASP A 14 1.38 -14.48 -19.80
CA ASP A 14 1.16 -13.07 -19.40
C ASP A 14 0.09 -12.88 -18.29
N SER A 15 -0.37 -13.95 -17.64
CA SER A 15 -1.46 -13.88 -16.64
C SER A 15 -1.02 -13.82 -15.17
N LEU A 16 0.27 -13.69 -14.89
CA LEU A 16 0.81 -13.81 -13.52
C LEU A 16 1.07 -12.46 -12.80
N LEU A 17 0.82 -11.34 -13.45
CA LEU A 17 1.03 -9.98 -12.91
C LEU A 17 -0.25 -9.30 -12.45
N SER A 18 -1.28 -10.10 -12.17
CA SER A 18 -2.54 -9.61 -11.60
C SER A 18 -2.99 -10.59 -10.52
N GLY A 19 -2.26 -10.62 -9.41
CA GLY A 19 -2.58 -11.40 -8.22
C GLY A 19 -3.79 -10.87 -7.44
N VAL A 20 -4.86 -10.44 -8.11
CA VAL A 20 -6.19 -10.24 -7.52
C VAL A 20 -7.25 -10.64 -8.55
N PHE A 21 -7.36 -11.94 -8.84
CA PHE A 21 -8.52 -12.49 -9.54
C PHE A 21 -9.08 -13.70 -8.79
N PHE A 22 -10.15 -13.46 -8.03
CA PHE A 22 -11.03 -14.52 -7.56
C PHE A 22 -11.93 -14.98 -8.72
N HIS A 23 -11.77 -16.22 -9.17
CA HIS A 23 -12.78 -16.89 -9.98
C HIS A 23 -13.89 -17.41 -9.06
N SER A 24 -15.07 -16.77 -9.09
CA SER A 24 -16.29 -17.37 -8.57
C SER A 24 -16.82 -18.39 -9.58
N ALA A 25 -17.00 -19.63 -9.15
CA ALA A 25 -17.67 -20.65 -9.92
C ALA A 25 -19.12 -20.21 -10.22
N ALA A 26 -19.54 -20.32 -11.49
CA ALA A 26 -20.90 -20.02 -11.90
C ALA A 26 -21.89 -21.01 -11.26
N LEU A 27 -22.71 -20.52 -10.32
CA LEU A 27 -23.89 -21.22 -9.84
C LEU A 27 -25.01 -21.08 -10.88
N GLN A 28 -25.57 -22.21 -11.32
CA GLN A 28 -26.78 -22.26 -12.14
C GLN A 28 -27.98 -21.67 -11.36
N PRO A 29 -28.91 -20.97 -12.02
CA PRO A 29 -30.06 -20.37 -11.34
C PRO A 29 -31.05 -21.45 -10.87
N PRO A 30 -31.68 -21.30 -9.69
CA PRO A 30 -32.74 -22.19 -9.23
C PRO A 30 -34.04 -21.96 -10.03
N PRO A 31 -34.91 -22.99 -10.14
CA PRO A 31 -36.18 -22.88 -10.85
C PRO A 31 -37.18 -21.97 -10.11
N PRO A 32 -38.15 -21.36 -10.82
CA PRO A 32 -39.10 -20.40 -10.25
C PRO A 32 -40.11 -21.08 -9.30
N PRO A 33 -40.61 -20.36 -8.28
CA PRO A 33 -41.60 -20.89 -7.35
C PRO A 33 -43.00 -20.98 -8.00
N PRO A 34 -43.82 -21.98 -7.61
CA PRO A 34 -45.19 -22.11 -8.10
C PRO A 34 -46.12 -21.05 -7.48
N GLY A 35 -47.12 -20.66 -8.27
CA GLY A 35 -47.93 -19.46 -8.09
C GLY A 35 -48.76 -19.36 -6.80
N GLY A 36 -48.84 -18.14 -6.28
CA GLY A 36 -49.76 -17.76 -5.21
C GLY A 36 -51.14 -17.38 -5.73
N GLN A 37 -52.18 -17.92 -5.08
CA GLN A 37 -53.54 -17.38 -5.12
C GLN A 37 -53.72 -16.30 -4.03
N PRO A 38 -54.60 -15.30 -4.24
CA PRO A 38 -54.68 -14.10 -3.40
C PRO A 38 -55.52 -14.32 -2.14
N ARG A 39 -55.08 -13.78 -0.99
CA ARG A 39 -55.92 -13.58 0.20
C ARG A 39 -56.17 -12.09 0.46
N ALA A 40 -57.43 -11.79 0.72
CA ALA A 40 -58.05 -10.48 0.91
C ALA A 40 -57.75 -9.84 2.28
N PRO A 41 -58.05 -8.54 2.50
CA PRO A 41 -57.52 -7.71 3.59
C PRO A 41 -58.32 -7.82 4.91
N PRO A 42 -57.78 -7.37 6.06
CA PRO A 42 -58.44 -7.46 7.35
C PRO A 42 -59.38 -6.27 7.62
N GLN A 43 -60.41 -6.50 8.44
CA GLN A 43 -61.28 -5.47 9.02
C GLN A 43 -60.91 -5.15 10.49
N PRO A 44 -61.32 -3.96 11.01
CA PRO A 44 -60.75 -3.36 12.21
C PRO A 44 -61.58 -3.62 13.47
N GLY A 45 -60.91 -3.73 14.63
CA GLY A 45 -61.52 -3.71 15.95
C GLY A 45 -60.70 -2.79 16.87
N GLY A 46 -61.33 -1.71 17.34
CA GLY A 46 -60.70 -0.70 18.20
C GLY A 46 -60.94 -0.91 19.69
N GLY A 47 -60.22 -0.14 20.51
CA GLY A 47 -60.53 0.11 21.92
C GLY A 47 -59.28 0.22 22.80
N PRO A 48 -59.24 1.12 23.80
CA PRO A 48 -58.09 2.01 24.00
C PRO A 48 -57.41 1.88 25.37
N VAL A 49 -56.10 2.15 25.46
CA VAL A 49 -55.48 2.68 26.68
C VAL A 49 -54.47 3.75 26.29
N ALA A 50 -54.60 4.88 26.97
CA ALA A 50 -54.03 6.17 26.62
C ALA A 50 -52.60 6.40 27.14
N ALA A 51 -51.94 7.35 26.47
CA ALA A 51 -51.09 8.38 27.05
C ALA A 51 -49.76 7.97 27.72
N ALA A 52 -48.71 7.78 26.91
CA ALA A 52 -47.33 8.05 27.32
C ALA A 52 -46.32 8.31 26.17
N VAL A 53 -46.76 8.63 24.94
CA VAL A 53 -45.84 8.84 23.80
C VAL A 53 -46.28 10.02 22.95
N VAL A 54 -46.14 11.25 23.46
CA VAL A 54 -46.33 12.48 22.66
C VAL A 54 -45.11 13.43 22.73
N ALA A 55 -44.00 13.05 23.36
CA ALA A 55 -42.84 13.94 23.51
C ALA A 55 -41.55 13.53 22.76
N ALA A 56 -41.61 12.56 21.83
CA ALA A 56 -40.42 12.09 21.10
C ALA A 56 -40.55 12.07 19.56
N ALA A 57 -41.64 12.58 18.99
CA ALA A 57 -41.89 12.53 17.54
C ALA A 57 -41.66 13.87 16.80
N ALA A 58 -41.21 14.93 17.48
CA ALA A 58 -41.01 16.25 16.86
C ALA A 58 -39.58 16.49 16.32
N GLY A 59 -38.62 15.61 16.58
CA GLY A 59 -37.21 15.76 16.11
C GLY A 59 -36.84 14.98 14.84
N GLY A 60 -37.63 13.98 14.44
CA GLY A 60 -37.31 13.07 13.33
C GLY A 60 -37.97 13.40 11.99
N ALA A 61 -39.10 14.12 12.00
CA ALA A 61 -39.84 14.45 10.78
C ALA A 61 -39.03 15.36 9.83
N GLY A 62 -38.31 16.33 10.38
CA GLY A 62 -37.46 17.25 9.61
C GLY A 62 -36.21 16.61 9.00
N SER A 63 -35.75 15.47 9.51
CA SER A 63 -34.59 14.74 8.97
C SER A 63 -34.97 13.86 7.79
N LEU A 64 -36.09 13.12 7.90
CA LEU A 64 -36.64 12.32 6.82
C LEU A 64 -37.16 13.17 5.66
N GLU A 65 -37.79 14.31 5.93
CA GLU A 65 -38.20 15.25 4.89
C GLU A 65 -37.00 15.89 4.16
N ARG A 66 -35.91 16.19 4.88
CA ARG A 66 -34.66 16.67 4.26
C ARG A 66 -34.00 15.60 3.41
N ILE A 67 -33.86 14.37 3.91
CA ILE A 67 -33.31 13.25 3.15
C ILE A 67 -34.14 12.98 1.89
N ARG A 68 -35.46 13.05 1.99
CA ARG A 68 -36.36 12.90 0.84
C ARG A 68 -36.24 14.05 -0.15
N ALA A 69 -36.13 15.30 0.33
CA ALA A 69 -35.94 16.47 -0.51
C ALA A 69 -34.58 16.46 -1.22
N ASP A 70 -33.52 16.01 -0.55
CA ASP A 70 -32.17 15.88 -1.11
C ASP A 70 -32.11 14.73 -2.12
N HIS A 71 -32.79 13.61 -1.84
CA HIS A 71 -32.91 12.51 -2.80
C HIS A 71 -33.73 12.90 -4.04
N GLU A 72 -34.83 13.64 -3.88
CA GLU A 72 -35.61 14.17 -5.01
C GLU A 72 -34.85 15.24 -5.81
N ARG A 73 -34.00 16.03 -5.16
CA ARG A 73 -33.11 17.00 -5.81
C ARG A 73 -32.04 16.28 -6.63
N ALA A 74 -31.36 15.29 -6.04
CA ALA A 74 -30.36 14.47 -6.73
C ALA A 74 -30.97 13.70 -7.92
N LEU A 75 -32.20 13.19 -7.79
CA LEU A 75 -32.93 12.57 -8.89
C LEU A 75 -33.31 13.58 -9.98
N ARG A 76 -33.67 14.82 -9.63
CA ARG A 76 -33.92 15.89 -10.62
C ARG A 76 -32.65 16.29 -11.35
N GLU A 77 -31.54 16.51 -10.64
CA GLU A 77 -30.24 16.84 -11.23
C GLU A 77 -29.69 15.71 -12.12
N ALA A 78 -29.85 14.45 -11.69
CA ALA A 78 -29.48 13.29 -12.51
C ALA A 78 -30.38 13.16 -13.75
N LYS A 79 -31.67 13.46 -13.64
CA LYS A 79 -32.63 13.44 -14.75
C LYS A 79 -32.40 14.61 -15.72
N GLU A 80 -32.04 15.79 -15.23
CA GLU A 80 -31.65 16.93 -16.05
C GLU A 80 -30.35 16.65 -16.80
N THR A 81 -29.40 15.97 -16.16
CA THR A 81 -28.12 15.58 -16.79
C THR A 81 -28.32 14.49 -17.84
N LEU A 82 -29.25 13.55 -17.63
CA LEU A 82 -29.67 12.55 -18.62
C LEU A 82 -30.54 13.12 -19.76
N GLN A 83 -31.15 14.30 -19.57
CA GLN A 83 -31.95 15.00 -20.59
C GLN A 83 -31.17 16.05 -21.38
N LYS A 84 -29.94 16.38 -20.98
CA LYS A 84 -29.07 17.27 -21.76
C LYS A 84 -28.82 16.69 -23.14
N LEU A 85 -29.06 17.48 -24.18
CA LEU A 85 -28.73 17.05 -25.54
C LEU A 85 -27.22 16.85 -25.67
N PRO A 86 -26.73 15.92 -26.52
CA PRO A 86 -25.31 15.66 -26.70
C PRO A 86 -24.46 16.91 -27.00
N GLU A 87 -25.05 17.94 -27.60
CA GLU A 87 -24.40 19.21 -27.90
C GLU A 87 -24.21 20.12 -26.67
N GLU A 88 -25.10 20.05 -25.68
CA GLU A 88 -24.94 20.76 -24.40
C GLU A 88 -23.83 20.11 -23.56
N ILE A 89 -23.78 18.79 -23.53
CA ILE A 89 -22.69 18.05 -22.87
C ILE A 89 -21.34 18.39 -23.53
N ARG A 90 -21.28 18.44 -24.86
CA ARG A 90 -20.08 18.88 -25.59
C ARG A 90 -19.72 20.35 -25.34
N ARG A 91 -20.68 21.20 -25.06
CA ARG A 91 -20.45 22.61 -24.72
C ARG A 91 -19.89 22.73 -23.31
N ASP A 92 -20.47 22.01 -22.34
CA ASP A 92 -20.01 21.99 -20.95
C ASP A 92 -18.58 21.43 -20.87
N ILE A 93 -18.29 20.33 -21.57
CA ILE A 93 -16.92 19.78 -21.70
C ILE A 93 -15.96 20.81 -22.33
N ARG A 94 -16.40 21.57 -23.33
CA ARG A 94 -15.57 22.63 -23.94
C ARG A 94 -15.31 23.77 -22.98
N GLN A 95 -16.31 24.21 -22.21
CA GLN A 95 -16.17 25.26 -21.21
C GLN A 95 -15.26 24.83 -20.06
N ASP A 96 -15.39 23.60 -19.58
CA ASP A 96 -14.49 23.05 -18.55
C ASP A 96 -13.06 22.91 -19.08
N LYS A 97 -12.90 22.47 -20.34
CA LYS A 97 -11.59 22.42 -21.00
C LYS A 97 -10.99 23.82 -21.18
N GLU A 98 -11.77 24.82 -21.55
CA GLU A 98 -11.32 26.21 -21.67
C GLU A 98 -10.94 26.80 -20.31
N LYS A 99 -11.70 26.50 -19.25
CA LYS A 99 -11.39 26.92 -17.88
C LYS A 99 -10.11 26.28 -17.36
N LEU A 100 -9.93 24.98 -17.58
CA LEU A 100 -8.67 24.28 -17.28
C LEU A 100 -7.48 24.83 -18.09
N LEU A 101 -7.70 25.20 -19.36
CA LEU A 101 -6.67 25.82 -20.19
C LEU A 101 -6.35 27.25 -19.75
N GLN A 102 -7.33 28.02 -19.26
CA GLN A 102 -7.11 29.34 -18.67
C GLN A 102 -6.38 29.24 -17.33
N ASP A 103 -6.73 28.30 -16.47
CA ASP A 103 -6.00 28.04 -15.21
C ASP A 103 -4.56 27.57 -15.49
N ALA A 104 -4.36 26.73 -16.52
CA ALA A 104 -3.03 26.31 -16.97
C ALA A 104 -2.22 27.44 -17.62
N ARG A 105 -2.87 28.40 -18.28
CA ARG A 105 -2.24 29.61 -18.82
C ARG A 105 -1.89 30.61 -17.72
N GLY A 106 -2.76 30.80 -16.73
CA GLY A 106 -2.49 31.62 -15.55
C GLY A 106 -1.29 31.11 -14.75
N ARG A 107 -1.10 29.78 -14.68
CA ARG A 107 0.11 29.15 -14.10
C ARG A 107 1.37 29.24 -14.98
N LYS A 108 1.23 29.49 -16.29
CA LYS A 108 2.36 29.70 -17.21
C LYS A 108 2.80 31.17 -17.26
N GLU A 109 1.89 32.11 -17.07
CA GLU A 109 2.17 33.56 -17.10
C GLU A 109 2.71 34.09 -15.76
N ALA A 110 2.32 33.49 -14.64
CA ALA A 110 3.08 33.60 -13.39
C ALA A 110 4.25 32.61 -13.45
N GLY A 111 5.44 33.07 -13.86
CA GLY A 111 6.64 32.23 -13.84
C GLY A 111 6.73 31.51 -12.49
N ALA A 112 6.61 30.17 -12.50
CA ALA A 112 6.57 29.40 -11.27
C ALA A 112 7.83 29.73 -10.45
N PRO A 113 7.71 30.26 -9.23
CA PRO A 113 8.88 30.39 -8.38
C PRO A 113 9.50 29.00 -8.26
N GLY A 114 10.80 28.88 -8.52
CA GLY A 114 11.51 27.61 -8.38
C GLY A 114 11.31 27.02 -6.98
N LEU A 115 11.51 25.71 -6.84
CA LEU A 115 11.41 25.05 -5.53
C LEU A 115 12.17 25.86 -4.46
N PRO A 116 11.61 26.03 -3.25
CA PRO A 116 12.23 26.87 -2.23
C PRO A 116 13.64 26.35 -1.91
N GLN A 117 14.62 27.25 -1.79
CA GLN A 117 15.95 26.82 -1.36
C GLN A 117 15.86 26.22 0.04
N ARG A 118 16.41 25.02 0.19
CA ARG A 118 16.51 24.33 1.47
C ARG A 118 17.98 23.96 1.68
N LEU A 119 18.52 24.33 2.83
CA LEU A 119 19.86 23.90 3.21
C LEU A 119 19.80 22.40 3.54
N PHE A 120 20.56 21.59 2.80
CA PHE A 120 20.69 20.18 3.14
C PHE A 120 21.46 20.05 4.46
N ARG A 121 20.84 19.35 5.42
CA ARG A 121 21.50 18.89 6.64
C ARG A 121 21.47 17.37 6.60
N GLN A 122 22.63 16.75 6.75
CA GLN A 122 22.71 15.29 6.78
C GLN A 122 21.82 14.79 7.94
N PRO A 123 20.83 13.94 7.66
CA PRO A 123 19.92 13.49 8.71
C PRO A 123 20.59 12.48 9.64
N VAL A 124 20.08 12.41 10.87
CA VAL A 124 20.60 11.53 11.92
C VAL A 124 20.51 10.07 11.47
N GLY A 125 21.58 9.31 11.62
CA GLY A 125 21.58 7.87 11.28
C GLY A 125 21.51 7.56 9.79
N ALA A 126 21.82 8.51 8.90
CA ALA A 126 21.91 8.26 7.45
C ALA A 126 23.10 7.36 7.05
N VAL A 127 24.10 7.25 7.93
CA VAL A 127 25.25 6.35 7.80
C VAL A 127 25.37 5.61 9.14
N GLY A 128 25.41 4.29 9.08
CA GLY A 128 25.48 3.43 10.26
C GLY A 128 26.91 3.06 10.64
N GLN A 129 27.09 2.59 11.86
CA GLN A 129 28.37 2.00 12.28
C GLN A 129 28.45 0.52 11.88
N GLU A 130 29.65 -0.05 11.88
CA GLU A 130 29.79 -1.50 11.79
C GLU A 130 29.37 -2.16 13.10
N PRO A 131 28.59 -3.26 13.05
CA PRO A 131 28.26 -4.03 14.23
C PRO A 131 29.51 -4.45 14.98
N SER A 132 29.45 -4.40 16.31
CA SER A 132 30.60 -4.80 17.14
C SER A 132 30.83 -6.31 17.13
N ASP A 133 29.77 -7.11 16.99
CA ASP A 133 29.80 -8.57 16.93
C ASP A 133 30.25 -9.07 15.53
N PRO A 134 31.33 -9.87 15.44
CA PRO A 134 31.82 -10.43 14.18
C PRO A 134 30.80 -11.28 13.39
N ASP A 135 29.94 -12.06 14.07
CA ASP A 135 28.91 -12.88 13.41
C ASP A 135 27.84 -11.98 12.77
N VAL A 136 27.39 -10.96 13.50
CA VAL A 136 26.43 -9.98 12.98
C VAL A 136 27.02 -9.21 11.78
N ARG A 137 28.30 -8.81 11.85
CA ARG A 137 29.00 -8.21 10.70
C ARG A 137 28.99 -9.13 9.49
N GLN A 138 29.36 -10.39 9.66
CA GLN A 138 29.42 -11.36 8.56
C GLN A 138 28.03 -11.57 7.92
N LYS A 139 26.97 -11.66 8.74
CA LYS A 139 25.59 -11.78 8.24
C LYS A 139 25.15 -10.54 7.47
N ARG A 140 25.47 -9.35 7.98
CA ARG A 140 25.19 -8.08 7.31
C ARG A 140 25.93 -7.96 5.97
N ASP A 141 27.20 -8.35 5.93
CA ASP A 141 28.02 -8.37 4.70
C ASP A 141 27.47 -9.35 3.67
N LYS A 142 26.96 -10.50 4.11
CA LYS A 142 26.28 -11.45 3.22
C LYS A 142 25.05 -10.81 2.57
N ILE A 143 24.26 -10.05 3.31
CA ILE A 143 23.07 -9.36 2.75
C ILE A 143 23.48 -8.27 1.75
N LYS A 144 24.56 -7.54 2.01
CA LYS A 144 25.14 -6.60 1.02
C LYS A 144 25.63 -7.32 -0.23
N GLU A 145 26.20 -8.53 -0.11
CA GLU A 145 26.56 -9.36 -1.26
C GLU A 145 25.33 -9.83 -2.04
N MET A 146 24.22 -10.19 -1.38
CA MET A 146 22.95 -10.51 -2.04
C MET A 146 22.41 -9.32 -2.83
N MET A 147 22.46 -8.11 -2.25
CA MET A 147 22.10 -6.86 -2.94
C MET A 147 22.97 -6.63 -4.17
N LYS A 148 24.28 -6.82 -4.04
CA LYS A 148 25.23 -6.72 -5.15
C LYS A 148 24.88 -7.70 -6.28
N HIS A 149 24.59 -8.96 -5.96
CA HIS A 149 24.17 -9.97 -6.93
C HIS A 149 22.87 -9.58 -7.65
N ALA A 150 21.85 -9.13 -6.91
CA ALA A 150 20.58 -8.69 -7.46
C ALA A 150 20.72 -7.46 -8.38
N TRP A 151 21.50 -6.46 -7.94
CA TRP A 151 21.73 -5.21 -8.65
C TRP A 151 22.59 -5.39 -9.90
N ASP A 152 23.70 -6.13 -9.81
CA ASP A 152 24.61 -6.33 -10.96
C ASP A 152 23.91 -7.07 -12.09
N ASN A 153 23.06 -8.04 -11.77
CA ASN A 153 22.26 -8.73 -12.77
C ASN A 153 21.13 -7.86 -13.34
N TYR A 154 20.47 -7.04 -12.51
CA TYR A 154 19.51 -6.04 -13.00
C TYR A 154 20.20 -5.09 -14.00
N LYS A 155 21.35 -4.51 -13.63
CA LYS A 155 22.13 -3.64 -14.50
C LYS A 155 22.59 -4.35 -15.78
N ARG A 156 22.95 -5.63 -15.70
CA ARG A 156 23.41 -6.39 -16.87
C ARG A 156 22.31 -6.68 -17.88
N TYR A 157 21.09 -6.98 -17.42
CA TYR A 157 20.05 -7.56 -18.27
C TYR A 157 18.78 -6.69 -18.42
N ALA A 158 18.60 -5.70 -17.56
CA ALA A 158 17.36 -4.93 -17.45
C ALA A 158 17.59 -3.43 -17.13
N TRP A 159 18.80 -2.88 -17.33
CA TRP A 159 19.10 -1.48 -16.99
C TRP A 159 18.12 -0.49 -17.63
N GLY A 160 17.48 0.32 -16.79
CA GLY A 160 16.47 1.30 -17.19
C GLY A 160 15.06 0.72 -17.38
N LEU A 161 14.89 -0.60 -17.37
CA LEU A 161 13.57 -1.25 -17.35
C LEU A 161 13.06 -1.35 -15.91
N ASN A 162 11.77 -1.64 -15.74
CA ASN A 162 11.17 -1.59 -14.41
C ASN A 162 11.67 -2.72 -13.50
N GLU A 163 11.73 -3.95 -14.01
CA GLU A 163 12.10 -5.14 -13.24
C GLU A 163 12.94 -6.10 -14.07
N LEU A 164 13.46 -7.16 -13.46
CA LEU A 164 14.31 -8.16 -14.09
C LEU A 164 13.58 -9.51 -14.18
N LYS A 165 13.74 -10.21 -15.31
CA LYS A 165 13.46 -11.65 -15.46
C LYS A 165 14.78 -12.42 -15.31
N PRO A 166 15.11 -12.94 -14.11
CA PRO A 166 16.45 -13.44 -13.80
C PRO A 166 16.79 -14.80 -14.43
N ILE A 167 15.79 -15.61 -14.81
CA ILE A 167 15.97 -16.87 -15.56
C ILE A 167 16.17 -16.55 -17.04
N SER A 168 15.25 -15.76 -17.60
CA SER A 168 15.28 -15.38 -19.02
C SER A 168 16.34 -14.33 -19.34
N LYS A 169 16.92 -13.67 -18.33
CA LYS A 169 17.95 -12.62 -18.44
C LYS A 169 17.52 -11.46 -19.35
N GLN A 170 16.32 -10.95 -19.11
CA GLN A 170 15.73 -9.82 -19.83
C GLN A 170 14.92 -8.93 -18.89
N GLY A 171 14.51 -7.75 -19.37
CA GLY A 171 13.64 -6.88 -18.57
C GLY A 171 12.22 -7.40 -18.42
N HIS A 172 11.59 -6.95 -17.34
CA HIS A 172 10.18 -7.12 -17.06
C HIS A 172 9.52 -5.74 -16.91
N SER A 173 8.34 -5.57 -17.51
CA SER A 173 7.55 -4.34 -17.43
C SER A 173 6.15 -4.68 -16.94
N SER A 174 5.92 -4.48 -15.64
CA SER A 174 4.58 -4.57 -15.07
C SER A 174 3.68 -3.45 -15.61
N ASN A 175 2.41 -3.77 -15.86
CA ASN A 175 1.41 -2.79 -16.30
C ASN A 175 1.11 -1.72 -15.24
N LEU A 176 1.48 -1.95 -13.98
CA LEU A 176 1.27 -1.00 -12.87
C LEU A 176 1.99 0.34 -13.08
N PHE A 177 3.13 0.33 -13.78
CA PHE A 177 3.94 1.51 -14.04
C PHE A 177 3.66 2.14 -15.41
N GLY A 178 2.74 1.56 -16.18
CA GLY A 178 2.47 1.97 -17.55
C GLY A 178 3.76 1.99 -18.38
N ASN A 179 4.14 3.19 -18.84
CA ASN A 179 5.37 3.43 -19.60
C ASN A 179 6.44 4.19 -18.82
N ILE A 180 6.25 4.39 -17.50
CA ILE A 180 7.33 4.87 -16.64
C ILE A 180 8.41 3.78 -16.59
N GLN A 181 9.66 4.19 -16.61
CA GLN A 181 10.83 3.32 -16.65
C GLN A 181 11.62 3.40 -15.33
N GLY A 182 12.44 2.39 -15.06
CA GLY A 182 13.40 2.39 -13.96
C GLY A 182 12.85 2.19 -12.56
N ALA A 183 11.73 1.49 -12.37
CA ALA A 183 11.20 1.17 -11.03
C ALA A 183 12.28 0.59 -10.09
N THR A 184 12.99 -0.48 -10.50
CA THR A 184 14.09 -1.06 -9.69
C THR A 184 15.25 -0.08 -9.45
N ILE A 185 15.52 0.86 -10.37
CA ILE A 185 16.57 1.88 -10.14
C ILE A 185 16.13 2.79 -9.00
N VAL A 186 14.91 3.32 -9.06
CA VAL A 186 14.41 4.29 -8.08
C VAL A 186 14.19 3.63 -6.72
N ASP A 187 13.60 2.44 -6.69
CA ASP A 187 13.35 1.67 -5.47
C ASP A 187 14.65 1.29 -4.75
N ALA A 188 15.73 1.01 -5.48
CA ALA A 188 16.99 0.61 -4.86
C ALA A 188 17.84 1.79 -4.36
N LEU A 189 17.53 3.04 -4.70
CA LEU A 189 18.41 4.20 -4.42
C LEU A 189 18.81 4.31 -2.96
N ASP A 190 17.85 4.23 -2.05
CA ASP A 190 18.11 4.37 -0.62
C ASP A 190 18.78 3.13 -0.03
N THR A 191 18.44 1.91 -0.48
CA THR A 191 19.14 0.68 -0.10
C THR A 191 20.61 0.74 -0.51
N LEU A 192 20.91 1.14 -1.76
CA LEU A 192 22.27 1.32 -2.25
C LEU A 192 23.02 2.35 -1.40
N TYR A 193 22.36 3.44 -1.02
CA TYR A 193 22.95 4.48 -0.19
C TYR A 193 23.32 3.95 1.21
N ILE A 194 22.39 3.32 1.92
CA ILE A 194 22.63 2.87 3.31
C ILE A 194 23.58 1.66 3.39
N MET A 195 23.67 0.86 2.32
CA MET A 195 24.66 -0.21 2.21
C MET A 195 26.02 0.31 1.74
N GLU A 196 26.20 1.63 1.59
CA GLU A 196 27.43 2.28 1.13
C GLU A 196 27.89 1.83 -0.27
N MET A 197 26.97 1.46 -1.14
CA MET A 197 27.20 1.10 -2.55
C MET A 197 27.26 2.38 -3.41
N LYS A 198 28.25 3.23 -3.11
CA LYS A 198 28.34 4.62 -3.61
C LYS A 198 28.47 4.73 -5.13
N GLU A 199 29.18 3.80 -5.76
CA GLU A 199 29.35 3.82 -7.23
C GLU A 199 28.03 3.43 -7.92
N GLU A 200 27.35 2.39 -7.42
CA GLU A 200 26.03 1.98 -7.90
C GLU A 200 24.99 3.09 -7.72
N PHE A 201 24.98 3.75 -6.55
CA PHE A 201 24.12 4.91 -6.29
C PHE A 201 24.38 6.06 -7.27
N LYS A 202 25.65 6.36 -7.55
CA LYS A 202 26.03 7.42 -8.50
C LYS A 202 25.53 7.11 -9.91
N GLU A 203 25.70 5.88 -10.39
CA GLU A 203 25.21 5.45 -11.70
C GLU A 203 23.67 5.51 -11.78
N ALA A 204 22.98 5.09 -10.72
CA ALA A 204 21.53 5.20 -10.60
C ALA A 204 21.06 6.66 -10.63
N LYS A 205 21.73 7.56 -9.89
CA LYS A 205 21.48 9.00 -9.91
C LYS A 205 21.63 9.58 -11.31
N GLU A 206 22.72 9.25 -11.99
CA GLU A 206 22.96 9.72 -13.37
C GLU A 206 21.88 9.23 -14.33
N TRP A 207 21.38 8.00 -14.14
CA TRP A 207 20.27 7.49 -14.94
C TRP A 207 18.98 8.28 -14.67
N VAL A 208 18.65 8.54 -13.39
CA VAL A 208 17.48 9.33 -13.00
C VAL A 208 17.53 10.73 -13.60
N GLU A 209 18.69 11.39 -13.55
CA GLU A 209 18.87 12.74 -14.10
C GLU A 209 18.66 12.77 -15.64
N LYS A 210 19.17 11.76 -16.35
CA LYS A 210 19.21 11.76 -17.82
C LYS A 210 17.99 11.12 -18.47
N ASN A 211 17.33 10.16 -17.81
CA ASN A 211 16.36 9.26 -18.47
C ASN A 211 14.99 9.19 -17.79
N LEU A 212 14.85 9.55 -16.51
CA LEU A 212 13.56 9.42 -15.83
C LEU A 212 12.59 10.52 -16.31
N ASP A 213 11.60 10.12 -17.12
CA ASP A 213 10.58 11.00 -17.70
C ASP A 213 9.17 10.54 -17.30
N PHE A 214 8.35 11.50 -16.86
CA PHE A 214 6.97 11.29 -16.46
C PHE A 214 5.95 11.75 -17.53
N ASN A 215 6.41 12.29 -18.66
CA ASN A 215 5.54 12.74 -19.75
C ASN A 215 5.16 11.60 -20.73
N VAL A 216 4.80 10.45 -20.18
CA VAL A 216 4.50 9.23 -20.94
C VAL A 216 2.99 9.03 -21.09
N ASN A 217 2.54 8.56 -22.27
CA ASN A 217 1.12 8.33 -22.51
C ASN A 217 0.72 6.89 -22.12
N ALA A 218 0.57 6.65 -20.82
CA ALA A 218 0.13 5.36 -20.29
C ALA A 218 -0.66 5.54 -19.00
N GLU A 219 -1.52 4.58 -18.69
CA GLU A 219 -2.16 4.47 -17.38
C GLU A 219 -1.18 3.84 -16.39
N ILE A 220 -1.15 4.40 -15.17
CA ILE A 220 -0.33 3.97 -14.05
C ILE A 220 -1.23 3.73 -12.84
N SER A 221 -0.83 2.84 -11.93
CA SER A 221 -1.41 2.74 -10.59
C SER A 221 -0.90 3.90 -9.75
N VAL A 222 -1.80 4.75 -9.27
CA VAL A 222 -1.46 5.93 -8.46
C VAL A 222 -0.78 5.51 -7.16
N PHE A 223 -1.28 4.44 -6.54
CA PHE A 223 -0.71 3.86 -5.33
C PHE A 223 0.72 3.36 -5.54
N GLU A 224 0.94 2.50 -6.55
CA GLU A 224 2.25 1.89 -6.80
C GLU A 224 3.30 2.95 -7.18
N VAL A 225 2.93 3.92 -8.02
CA VAL A 225 3.84 5.00 -8.39
C VAL A 225 4.12 5.95 -7.22
N ASN A 226 3.17 6.15 -6.31
CA ASN A 226 3.39 6.93 -5.10
C ASN A 226 4.39 6.25 -4.16
N ILE A 227 4.11 5.03 -3.74
CA ILE A 227 4.90 4.37 -2.69
C ILE A 227 6.32 4.05 -3.17
N ARG A 228 6.49 3.70 -4.46
CA ARG A 228 7.77 3.33 -5.07
C ARG A 228 8.56 4.54 -5.58
N PHE A 229 8.02 5.23 -6.58
CA PHE A 229 8.75 6.32 -7.23
C PHE A 229 8.81 7.58 -6.37
N VAL A 230 7.67 8.06 -5.85
CA VAL A 230 7.68 9.26 -5.00
C VAL A 230 8.42 8.94 -3.69
N GLY A 231 8.10 7.82 -3.04
CA GLY A 231 8.80 7.35 -1.83
C GLY A 231 10.32 7.21 -2.01
N GLY A 232 10.77 6.47 -3.03
CA GLY A 232 12.18 6.25 -3.31
C GLY A 232 12.94 7.54 -3.65
N LEU A 233 12.35 8.44 -4.44
CA LEU A 233 12.95 9.75 -4.73
C LEU A 233 13.02 10.65 -3.50
N LEU A 234 11.99 10.65 -2.65
CA LEU A 234 12.00 11.42 -1.41
C LEU A 234 13.10 10.93 -0.46
N SER A 235 13.20 9.61 -0.25
CA SER A 235 14.22 9.02 0.62
C SER A 235 15.63 9.21 0.08
N ALA A 236 15.84 9.03 -1.23
CA ALA A 236 17.10 9.34 -1.88
C ALA A 236 17.50 10.81 -1.69
N TYR A 237 16.55 11.75 -1.78
CA TYR A 237 16.81 13.16 -1.48
C TYR A 237 17.22 13.38 -0.02
N TYR A 238 16.45 12.86 0.94
CA TYR A 238 16.75 13.08 2.36
C TYR A 238 18.08 12.46 2.77
N LEU A 239 18.45 11.30 2.23
CA LEU A 239 19.73 10.67 2.54
C LEU A 239 20.93 11.39 1.89
N SER A 240 20.80 11.80 0.62
CA SER A 240 21.95 12.27 -0.17
C SER A 240 22.08 13.78 -0.32
N GLY A 241 20.99 14.53 -0.20
CA GLY A 241 20.94 15.97 -0.49
C GLY A 241 20.97 16.32 -1.99
N GLU A 242 20.91 15.32 -2.86
CA GLU A 242 20.96 15.52 -4.31
C GLU A 242 19.61 16.05 -4.82
N GLU A 243 19.59 17.34 -5.22
CA GLU A 243 18.37 18.06 -5.60
C GLU A 243 17.64 17.48 -6.83
N VAL A 244 18.28 16.63 -7.64
CA VAL A 244 17.62 15.94 -8.74
C VAL A 244 16.45 15.09 -8.25
N PHE A 245 16.60 14.42 -7.11
CA PHE A 245 15.56 13.54 -6.59
C PHE A 245 14.37 14.34 -6.07
N ARG A 246 14.60 15.44 -5.35
CA ARG A 246 13.54 16.36 -4.93
C ARG A 246 12.77 16.94 -6.10
N LYS A 247 13.47 17.39 -7.15
CA LYS A 247 12.84 17.92 -8.36
C LYS A 247 11.94 16.87 -9.02
N LYS A 248 12.45 15.65 -9.18
CA LYS A 248 11.69 14.54 -9.79
C LYS A 248 10.51 14.09 -8.92
N ALA A 249 10.66 14.05 -7.60
CA ALA A 249 9.57 13.74 -6.68
C ALA A 249 8.42 14.75 -6.81
N VAL A 250 8.73 16.06 -6.81
CA VAL A 250 7.70 17.10 -6.96
C VAL A 250 7.08 17.08 -8.36
N GLU A 251 7.89 16.92 -9.42
CA GLU A 251 7.38 16.77 -10.81
C GLU A 251 6.36 15.64 -10.90
N LEU A 252 6.68 14.46 -10.34
CA LEU A 252 5.79 13.32 -10.31
C LEU A 252 4.54 13.56 -9.44
N GLY A 253 4.71 14.15 -8.26
CA GLY A 253 3.60 14.53 -7.39
C GLY A 253 2.57 15.41 -8.10
N GLU A 254 3.03 16.43 -8.83
CA GLU A 254 2.15 17.31 -9.61
C GLU A 254 1.37 16.55 -10.68
N LYS A 255 2.00 15.56 -11.30
CA LYS A 255 1.38 14.70 -12.31
C LYS A 255 0.32 13.76 -11.73
N LEU A 256 0.39 13.41 -10.44
CA LEU A 256 -0.59 12.57 -9.76
C LEU A 256 -1.84 13.34 -9.27
N LEU A 257 -1.76 14.67 -9.14
CA LEU A 257 -2.88 15.50 -8.66
C LEU A 257 -4.22 15.30 -9.40
N PRO A 258 -4.28 15.04 -10.73
CA PRO A 258 -5.54 14.80 -11.41
C PRO A 258 -6.27 13.53 -10.96
N ALA A 259 -5.60 12.56 -10.30
CA ALA A 259 -6.26 11.38 -9.73
C ALA A 259 -7.36 11.77 -8.74
N PHE A 260 -7.19 12.88 -8.03
CA PHE A 260 -8.13 13.40 -7.02
C PHE A 260 -9.29 14.21 -7.63
N ASN A 261 -9.39 14.31 -8.95
CA ASN A 261 -10.49 15.00 -9.63
C ASN A 261 -11.73 14.11 -9.69
N THR A 262 -12.31 13.85 -8.52
CA THR A 262 -13.56 13.11 -8.31
C THR A 262 -14.52 13.96 -7.46
N PRO A 263 -15.84 13.70 -7.50
CA PRO A 263 -16.81 14.47 -6.71
C PRO A 263 -16.50 14.52 -5.21
N THR A 264 -15.90 13.45 -4.67
CA THR A 264 -15.57 13.33 -3.24
C THR A 264 -14.12 13.74 -2.91
N GLY A 265 -13.26 13.80 -3.93
CA GLY A 265 -11.81 13.92 -3.76
C GLY A 265 -11.11 12.63 -3.34
N ILE A 266 -11.82 11.49 -3.26
CA ILE A 266 -11.20 10.16 -3.17
C ILE A 266 -10.60 9.83 -4.54
N PRO A 267 -9.29 9.53 -4.63
CA PRO A 267 -8.63 9.41 -5.92
C PRO A 267 -9.07 8.18 -6.72
N TRP A 268 -8.94 8.30 -8.04
CA TRP A 268 -8.93 7.17 -8.96
C TRP A 268 -7.72 6.26 -8.71
N ALA A 269 -7.89 4.94 -8.86
CA ALA A 269 -6.81 3.96 -8.78
C ALA A 269 -5.81 4.09 -9.94
N LEU A 270 -6.33 4.25 -11.16
CA LEU A 270 -5.55 4.36 -12.39
C LEU A 270 -5.59 5.78 -12.92
N LEU A 271 -4.44 6.27 -13.36
CA LEU A 271 -4.30 7.60 -13.95
C LEU A 271 -3.47 7.55 -15.22
N ASN A 272 -3.96 8.14 -16.32
CA ASN A 272 -3.09 8.44 -17.44
C ASN A 272 -2.29 9.71 -17.14
N ILE A 273 -0.98 9.55 -16.92
CA ILE A 273 -0.10 10.62 -16.42
C ILE A 273 0.10 11.79 -17.41
N LYS A 274 -0.18 11.57 -18.71
CA LYS A 274 -0.11 12.62 -19.73
C LYS A 274 -1.43 13.37 -19.89
N SER A 275 -2.56 12.66 -19.95
CA SER A 275 -3.87 13.27 -20.18
C SER A 275 -4.55 13.76 -18.90
N GLY A 276 -4.15 13.24 -17.74
CA GLY A 276 -4.79 13.50 -16.46
C GLY A 276 -6.14 12.79 -16.27
N ILE A 277 -6.51 11.87 -17.17
CA ILE A 277 -7.77 11.11 -17.08
C ILE A 277 -7.56 9.91 -16.16
N GLY A 278 -8.40 9.78 -15.14
CA GLY A 278 -8.36 8.67 -14.19
C GLY A 278 -9.61 7.78 -14.24
N ARG A 279 -9.45 6.55 -13.76
CA ARG A 279 -10.53 5.55 -13.57
C ARG A 279 -10.17 4.57 -12.47
N ASN A 280 -11.14 3.81 -11.98
CA ASN A 280 -10.89 2.69 -11.07
C ASN A 280 -10.65 1.37 -11.81
N TRP A 281 -10.18 0.36 -11.05
CA TRP A 281 -10.01 -0.99 -11.55
C TRP A 281 -11.33 -1.55 -12.11
N PRO A 282 -11.32 -2.23 -13.28
CA PRO A 282 -12.54 -2.75 -13.88
C PRO A 282 -13.28 -3.78 -13.02
N TRP A 283 -12.55 -4.52 -12.18
CA TRP A 283 -13.07 -5.55 -11.30
C TRP A 283 -13.48 -5.02 -9.92
N ALA A 284 -13.17 -3.76 -9.58
CA ALA A 284 -13.45 -3.23 -8.26
C ALA A 284 -14.97 -3.10 -8.03
N SER A 285 -15.41 -3.49 -6.85
CA SER A 285 -16.82 -3.54 -6.47
C SER A 285 -17.51 -2.20 -6.72
N GLY A 286 -18.51 -2.18 -7.61
CA GLY A 286 -19.26 -0.95 -7.93
C GLY A 286 -18.41 0.20 -8.46
N GLY A 287 -17.27 -0.09 -9.10
CA GLY A 287 -16.34 0.94 -9.58
C GLY A 287 -15.67 1.73 -8.45
N SER A 288 -15.54 1.14 -7.26
CA SER A 288 -14.94 1.77 -6.08
C SER A 288 -13.42 1.88 -6.15
N SER A 289 -12.88 2.84 -5.40
CA SER A 289 -11.45 2.93 -5.10
C SER A 289 -11.12 1.99 -3.94
N ILE A 290 -9.87 1.54 -3.86
CA ILE A 290 -9.40 0.54 -2.88
C ILE A 290 -8.83 1.24 -1.64
N LEU A 291 -9.22 0.79 -0.44
CA LEU A 291 -8.86 1.42 0.83
C LEU A 291 -7.36 1.60 1.02
N ALA A 292 -6.57 0.54 0.84
CA ALA A 292 -5.11 0.63 0.90
C ALA A 292 -4.56 1.60 -0.15
N GLU A 293 -5.06 1.58 -1.39
CA GLU A 293 -4.51 2.42 -2.45
C GLU A 293 -4.65 3.92 -2.17
N PHE A 294 -5.85 4.39 -1.78
CA PHE A 294 -6.04 5.81 -1.45
C PHE A 294 -5.63 6.17 -0.03
N GLY A 295 -5.59 5.18 0.88
CA GLY A 295 -5.17 5.34 2.27
C GLY A 295 -3.67 5.53 2.43
N THR A 296 -2.90 5.01 1.47
CA THR A 296 -1.44 4.91 1.53
C THR A 296 -0.77 5.92 0.59
N LEU A 297 -1.25 7.16 0.64
CA LEU A 297 -0.67 8.31 -0.07
C LEU A 297 -0.16 9.39 0.91
N HIS A 298 -0.47 9.24 2.20
CA HIS A 298 -0.42 10.33 3.18
C HIS A 298 1.01 10.80 3.45
N LEU A 299 1.95 9.88 3.69
CA LEU A 299 3.33 10.24 4.07
C LEU A 299 4.03 11.00 2.94
N GLU A 300 3.98 10.46 1.73
CA GLU A 300 4.64 11.04 0.56
C GLU A 300 4.05 12.40 0.22
N PHE A 301 2.72 12.54 0.21
CA PHE A 301 2.07 13.80 -0.13
C PHE A 301 2.32 14.89 0.92
N VAL A 302 2.42 14.55 2.21
CA VAL A 302 2.80 15.50 3.25
C VAL A 302 4.25 15.98 3.04
N HIS A 303 5.18 15.07 2.74
CA HIS A 303 6.56 15.45 2.41
C HIS A 303 6.67 16.23 1.10
N LEU A 304 5.86 15.93 0.09
CA LEU A 304 5.78 16.73 -1.14
C LEU A 304 5.34 18.16 -0.84
N SER A 305 4.34 18.36 0.02
CA SER A 305 3.96 19.71 0.47
C SER A 305 5.07 20.39 1.26
N HIS A 306 5.72 19.68 2.18
CA HIS A 306 6.85 20.22 2.95
C HIS A 306 7.99 20.69 2.03
N LEU A 307 8.42 19.85 1.08
CA LEU A 307 9.54 20.15 0.20
C LEU A 307 9.20 21.15 -0.89
N SER A 308 8.00 21.12 -1.47
CA SER A 308 7.62 22.07 -2.53
C SER A 308 7.19 23.43 -1.99
N GLY A 309 6.74 23.51 -0.73
CA GLY A 309 6.03 24.67 -0.20
C GLY A 309 4.59 24.81 -0.73
N ASN A 310 4.12 23.86 -1.56
CA ASN A 310 2.78 23.85 -2.12
C ASN A 310 1.85 23.00 -1.23
N PRO A 311 0.87 23.58 -0.52
CA PRO A 311 0.01 22.86 0.41
C PRO A 311 -0.95 21.87 -0.28
N VAL A 312 -1.10 21.94 -1.61
CA VAL A 312 -2.08 21.13 -2.35
C VAL A 312 -1.93 19.63 -2.10
N PHE A 313 -0.71 19.11 -1.97
CA PHE A 313 -0.48 17.68 -1.76
C PHE A 313 -1.05 17.22 -0.40
N ALA A 314 -0.67 17.88 0.68
CA ALA A 314 -1.21 17.63 2.01
C ALA A 314 -2.74 17.83 2.06
N GLU A 315 -3.27 18.86 1.39
CA GLU A 315 -4.72 19.10 1.32
C GLU A 315 -5.48 17.92 0.69
N LYS A 316 -4.93 17.27 -0.34
CA LYS A 316 -5.56 16.10 -0.98
C LYS A 316 -5.69 14.92 -0.02
N VAL A 317 -4.63 14.56 0.69
CA VAL A 317 -4.65 13.42 1.61
C VAL A 317 -5.40 13.72 2.90
N MET A 318 -5.43 14.97 3.34
CA MET A 318 -6.30 15.42 4.44
C MET A 318 -7.79 15.38 4.05
N ASN A 319 -8.13 15.62 2.78
CA ASN A 319 -9.51 15.46 2.31
C ASN A 319 -9.98 13.99 2.38
N ILE A 320 -9.11 13.02 2.10
CA ILE A 320 -9.42 11.59 2.25
C ILE A 320 -9.83 11.28 3.70
N ARG A 321 -9.07 11.77 4.69
CA ARG A 321 -9.41 11.62 6.12
C ARG A 321 -10.78 12.22 6.45
N LYS A 322 -11.07 13.42 5.94
CA LYS A 322 -12.39 14.07 6.12
C LYS A 322 -13.55 13.24 5.57
N VAL A 323 -13.38 12.59 4.41
CA VAL A 323 -14.40 11.69 3.84
C VAL A 323 -14.58 10.46 4.73
N LEU A 324 -13.49 9.79 5.10
CA LEU A 324 -13.54 8.59 5.95
C LEU A 324 -14.15 8.87 7.34
N ASN A 325 -13.88 10.02 7.93
CA ASN A 325 -14.41 10.39 9.25
C ASN A 325 -15.90 10.72 9.27
N ARG A 326 -16.51 10.99 8.11
CA ARG A 326 -17.96 11.20 7.99
C ARG A 326 -18.75 9.92 7.82
N LEU A 327 -18.09 8.81 7.54
CA LEU A 327 -18.72 7.53 7.29
C LEU A 327 -18.86 6.74 8.58
N ASP A 328 -20.03 6.12 8.76
CA ASP A 328 -20.20 5.05 9.72
C ASP A 328 -19.34 3.86 9.30
N LYS A 329 -18.53 3.35 10.22
CA LYS A 329 -17.71 2.15 10.03
C LYS A 329 -18.49 0.95 10.55
N PRO A 330 -18.92 0.00 9.70
CA PRO A 330 -19.67 -1.16 10.17
C PRO A 330 -18.84 -1.96 11.18
N GLU A 331 -19.36 -2.10 12.41
CA GLU A 331 -18.65 -2.72 13.54
C GLU A 331 -17.28 -2.06 13.86
N GLY A 332 -17.11 -0.78 13.52
CA GLY A 332 -15.82 -0.09 13.65
C GLY A 332 -14.77 -0.48 12.60
N LEU A 333 -15.10 -1.37 11.66
CA LEU A 333 -14.22 -1.85 10.61
C LEU A 333 -14.30 -0.99 9.35
N TYR A 334 -13.21 -0.93 8.59
CA TYR A 334 -13.14 -0.17 7.34
C TYR A 334 -13.31 -1.11 6.14
N PRO A 335 -14.41 -1.02 5.37
CA PRO A 335 -14.53 -1.74 4.11
C PRO A 335 -13.43 -1.35 3.12
N ASN A 336 -12.92 -2.34 2.38
CA ASN A 336 -11.81 -2.16 1.43
C ASN A 336 -12.21 -1.39 0.15
N TYR A 337 -13.49 -1.02 -0.01
CA TYR A 337 -14.03 -0.40 -1.21
C TYR A 337 -14.82 0.86 -0.86
N LEU A 338 -14.45 2.00 -1.43
CA LEU A 338 -15.18 3.26 -1.28
C LEU A 338 -15.41 3.90 -2.64
N ASN A 339 -16.66 4.23 -2.96
CA ASN A 339 -17.01 4.78 -4.27
C ASN A 339 -16.62 6.27 -4.36
N PRO A 340 -15.75 6.68 -5.31
CA PRO A 340 -15.25 8.05 -5.36
C PRO A 340 -16.27 9.08 -5.87
N SER A 341 -17.40 8.65 -6.41
CA SER A 341 -18.48 9.53 -6.86
C SER A 341 -19.50 9.80 -5.75
N SER A 342 -19.95 8.77 -5.02
CA SER A 342 -20.94 8.92 -3.96
C SER A 342 -20.34 9.14 -2.57
N GLY A 343 -19.08 8.74 -2.36
CA GLY A 343 -18.40 8.81 -1.08
C GLY A 343 -18.91 7.78 -0.07
N GLN A 344 -19.60 6.73 -0.53
CA GLN A 344 -20.14 5.67 0.31
C GLN A 344 -19.36 4.37 0.16
N TRP A 345 -19.44 3.50 1.16
CA TRP A 345 -18.85 2.17 1.11
C TRP A 345 -19.43 1.33 -0.04
N GLY A 346 -18.58 0.52 -0.66
CA GLY A 346 -18.97 -0.56 -1.57
C GLY A 346 -19.33 -1.83 -0.79
N GLN A 347 -18.92 -3.00 -1.29
CA GLN A 347 -19.09 -4.23 -0.53
C GLN A 347 -18.33 -4.19 0.80
N HIS A 348 -18.96 -4.70 1.86
CA HIS A 348 -18.40 -4.73 3.21
C HIS A 348 -17.42 -5.91 3.38
N HIS A 349 -16.35 -5.90 2.57
CA HIS A 349 -15.21 -6.79 2.73
C HIS A 349 -14.12 -6.04 3.49
N VAL A 350 -13.58 -6.64 4.53
CA VAL A 350 -12.56 -6.08 5.41
C VAL A 350 -11.41 -7.08 5.49
N SER A 351 -10.19 -6.59 5.30
CA SER A 351 -8.96 -7.37 5.46
C SER A 351 -7.85 -6.47 5.98
N ILE A 352 -6.96 -7.03 6.79
CA ILE A 352 -5.66 -6.43 7.17
C ILE A 352 -4.54 -7.00 6.29
N GLY A 353 -4.87 -7.79 5.26
CA GLY A 353 -3.97 -8.05 4.14
C GLY A 353 -4.33 -7.17 2.96
N GLY A 354 -4.11 -7.70 1.76
CA GLY A 354 -4.32 -6.98 0.50
C GLY A 354 -5.66 -6.24 0.44
N LEU A 355 -5.61 -5.06 -0.17
CA LEU A 355 -6.70 -4.07 -0.32
C LEU A 355 -6.99 -3.22 0.92
N GLY A 356 -6.47 -3.55 2.10
CA GLY A 356 -6.71 -2.81 3.34
C GLY A 356 -5.49 -2.52 4.21
N ASP A 357 -4.54 -3.45 4.30
CA ASP A 357 -3.26 -3.39 5.03
C ASP A 357 -2.68 -1.98 5.30
N SER A 358 -2.06 -1.36 4.29
CA SER A 358 -1.21 -0.18 4.45
C SER A 358 -1.99 1.10 4.78
N PHE A 359 -3.32 1.09 4.65
CA PHE A 359 -4.15 2.17 5.20
C PHE A 359 -3.99 2.24 6.72
N TYR A 360 -4.07 1.11 7.42
CA TYR A 360 -3.93 1.07 8.88
C TYR A 360 -2.51 1.44 9.31
N GLU A 361 -1.52 0.98 8.55
CA GLU A 361 -0.12 1.34 8.69
C GLU A 361 0.09 2.86 8.63
N TYR A 362 -0.50 3.52 7.64
CA TYR A 362 -0.33 4.96 7.43
C TYR A 362 -1.12 5.81 8.42
N LEU A 363 -2.12 5.27 9.12
CA LEU A 363 -2.71 5.97 10.27
C LEU A 363 -1.68 6.13 11.39
N LEU A 364 -1.00 5.04 11.75
CA LEU A 364 0.07 5.05 12.75
C LEU A 364 1.26 5.89 12.29
N LYS A 365 1.76 5.61 11.09
CA LYS A 365 2.97 6.24 10.57
C LYS A 365 2.80 7.74 10.32
N ALA A 366 1.60 8.21 9.95
CA ALA A 366 1.33 9.65 9.85
C ALA A 366 1.41 10.36 11.20
N TRP A 367 0.92 9.71 12.27
CA TRP A 367 1.05 10.23 13.63
C TRP A 367 2.53 10.30 14.05
N LEU A 368 3.30 9.23 13.84
CA LEU A 368 4.73 9.22 14.16
C LEU A 368 5.52 10.26 13.36
N MET A 369 5.30 10.33 12.05
CA MET A 369 6.00 11.24 11.13
C MET A 369 5.72 12.72 11.44
N THR A 370 4.56 13.04 12.01
CA THR A 370 4.21 14.42 12.41
C THR A 370 4.71 14.77 13.81
N ASP A 371 5.74 14.10 14.30
CA ASP A 371 6.28 14.26 15.66
C ASP A 371 5.17 14.09 16.72
N LYS A 372 4.35 13.05 16.51
CA LYS A 372 3.20 12.70 17.34
C LYS A 372 2.12 13.79 17.44
N THR A 373 2.00 14.69 16.45
CA THR A 373 1.00 15.78 16.49
C THR A 373 -0.31 15.53 15.70
N ASP A 374 -0.36 14.56 14.79
CA ASP A 374 -1.62 14.12 14.14
C ASP A 374 -2.47 13.26 15.10
N GLU A 375 -3.14 13.91 16.05
CA GLU A 375 -4.06 13.25 17.00
C GLU A 375 -5.29 12.63 16.31
N GLU A 376 -5.68 13.11 15.12
CA GLU A 376 -6.75 12.50 14.33
C GLU A 376 -6.30 11.12 13.82
N GLY A 377 -5.11 11.05 13.22
CA GLY A 377 -4.49 9.80 12.77
C GLY A 377 -4.28 8.81 13.92
N LYS A 378 -3.78 9.30 15.06
CA LYS A 378 -3.64 8.49 16.28
C LYS A 378 -4.96 7.86 16.71
N LYS A 379 -6.02 8.67 16.80
CA LYS A 379 -7.35 8.18 17.19
C LYS A 379 -7.88 7.15 16.19
N MET A 380 -7.80 7.46 14.89
CA MET A 380 -8.26 6.55 13.83
C MET A 380 -7.52 5.20 13.90
N TYR A 381 -6.21 5.21 14.15
CA TYR A 381 -5.40 4.00 14.30
C TYR A 381 -5.88 3.14 15.48
N TYR A 382 -5.90 3.68 16.70
CA TYR A 382 -6.25 2.86 17.87
C TYR A 382 -7.72 2.42 17.88
N ASP A 383 -8.65 3.23 17.36
CA ASP A 383 -10.03 2.81 17.17
C ASP A 383 -10.11 1.63 16.17
N ALA A 384 -9.37 1.69 15.06
CA ALA A 384 -9.32 0.61 14.08
C ALA A 384 -8.68 -0.66 14.65
N VAL A 385 -7.55 -0.55 15.36
CA VAL A 385 -6.88 -1.69 15.99
C VAL A 385 -7.79 -2.37 17.01
N GLN A 386 -8.51 -1.61 17.83
CA GLN A 386 -9.48 -2.19 18.78
C GLN A 386 -10.59 -2.98 18.08
N ALA A 387 -11.10 -2.49 16.94
CA ALA A 387 -12.09 -3.20 16.14
C ALA A 387 -11.49 -4.46 15.49
N ILE A 388 -10.24 -4.39 15.00
CA ILE A 388 -9.51 -5.53 14.43
C ILE A 388 -9.32 -6.64 15.47
N GLU A 389 -8.85 -6.29 16.67
CA GLU A 389 -8.69 -7.23 17.78
C GLU A 389 -10.01 -7.93 18.13
N THR A 390 -11.10 -7.16 18.19
CA THR A 390 -12.43 -7.68 18.53
C THR A 390 -12.95 -8.62 17.45
N HIS A 391 -12.90 -8.19 16.18
CA HIS A 391 -13.66 -8.83 15.12
C HIS A 391 -12.83 -9.78 14.26
N LEU A 392 -11.53 -9.54 14.05
CA LEU A 392 -10.69 -10.27 13.09
C LEU A 392 -9.63 -11.16 13.74
N ILE A 393 -9.10 -10.79 14.91
CA ILE A 393 -8.05 -11.58 15.57
C ILE A 393 -8.64 -12.82 16.24
N ARG A 394 -8.07 -13.98 15.94
CA ARG A 394 -8.49 -15.28 16.48
C ARG A 394 -7.28 -16.11 16.88
N LYS A 395 -7.51 -17.16 17.65
CA LYS A 395 -6.49 -18.14 18.05
C LYS A 395 -6.83 -19.51 17.48
N SER A 396 -5.88 -20.18 16.86
CA SER A 396 -6.05 -21.53 16.29
C SER A 396 -6.12 -22.57 17.41
N SER A 397 -6.47 -23.81 17.07
CA SER A 397 -6.48 -24.92 18.03
C SER A 397 -5.10 -25.24 18.60
N GLY A 398 -4.03 -25.07 17.80
CA GLY A 398 -2.63 -25.18 18.20
C GLY A 398 -2.09 -23.93 18.90
N GLY A 399 -2.93 -22.91 19.11
CA GLY A 399 -2.57 -21.73 19.87
C GLY A 399 -1.87 -20.63 19.06
N LEU A 400 -1.92 -20.63 17.73
CA LEU A 400 -1.42 -19.54 16.87
C LEU A 400 -2.40 -18.38 16.80
N THR A 401 -1.92 -17.16 16.97
CA THR A 401 -2.74 -15.95 16.86
C THR A 401 -2.71 -15.46 15.42
N TYR A 402 -3.87 -15.30 14.78
CA TYR A 402 -3.96 -14.89 13.38
C TYR A 402 -5.05 -13.86 13.16
N ILE A 403 -4.93 -13.11 12.05
CA ILE A 403 -5.88 -12.09 11.62
C ILE A 403 -6.67 -12.65 10.44
N ALA A 404 -7.97 -12.89 10.62
CA ALA A 404 -8.86 -13.42 9.60
C ALA A 404 -9.39 -12.31 8.67
N GLU A 405 -9.92 -12.69 7.50
CA GLU A 405 -10.70 -11.79 6.66
C GLU A 405 -12.17 -11.76 7.12
N TRP A 406 -12.85 -10.64 6.90
CA TRP A 406 -14.27 -10.47 7.26
C TRP A 406 -15.09 -10.03 6.05
N LYS A 407 -16.22 -10.70 5.80
CA LYS A 407 -17.11 -10.43 4.66
C LYS A 407 -18.55 -10.36 5.17
N GLY A 408 -19.07 -9.15 5.35
CA GLY A 408 -20.48 -8.90 5.70
C GLY A 408 -20.99 -9.65 6.93
N GLY A 409 -20.13 -9.87 7.93
CA GLY A 409 -20.46 -10.57 9.18
C GLY A 409 -19.80 -11.94 9.32
N LEU A 410 -19.26 -12.51 8.24
CA LEU A 410 -18.65 -13.84 8.24
C LEU A 410 -17.12 -13.75 8.19
N LEU A 411 -16.46 -14.53 9.05
CA LEU A 411 -15.01 -14.69 9.00
C LEU A 411 -14.60 -15.78 8.01
N GLU A 412 -13.59 -15.47 7.19
CA GLU A 412 -12.80 -16.46 6.47
C GLU A 412 -11.48 -16.65 7.22
N HIS A 413 -11.24 -17.84 7.75
CA HIS A 413 -10.08 -18.19 8.57
C HIS A 413 -8.80 -18.40 7.73
N LYS A 414 -8.42 -17.34 7.03
CA LYS A 414 -7.28 -17.23 6.13
C LYS A 414 -6.52 -15.93 6.47
N MET A 415 -5.19 -16.00 6.45
CA MET A 415 -4.30 -14.86 6.63
C MET A 415 -3.32 -14.81 5.44
N GLY A 416 -3.04 -13.62 4.93
CA GLY A 416 -2.08 -13.42 3.84
C GLY A 416 -0.68 -13.17 4.36
N HIS A 417 0.32 -13.42 3.52
CA HIS A 417 1.70 -12.97 3.75
C HIS A 417 1.75 -11.46 3.96
N LEU A 418 1.01 -10.70 3.13
CA LEU A 418 0.82 -9.25 3.29
C LEU A 418 0.44 -8.88 4.72
N THR A 419 -0.49 -9.61 5.35
CA THR A 419 -0.98 -9.33 6.72
C THR A 419 0.11 -9.47 7.79
N CYS A 420 1.25 -10.10 7.49
CA CYS A 420 2.34 -10.25 8.44
C CYS A 420 3.02 -8.93 8.81
N PHE A 421 2.86 -7.85 8.02
CA PHE A 421 3.35 -6.51 8.37
C PHE A 421 2.76 -6.02 9.70
N ALA A 422 1.56 -6.50 10.03
CA ALA A 422 0.80 -6.05 11.19
C ALA A 422 1.53 -6.34 12.52
N GLY A 423 2.41 -7.35 12.56
CA GLY A 423 3.23 -7.63 13.73
C GLY A 423 4.15 -6.45 14.08
N GLY A 424 4.90 -5.96 13.10
CA GLY A 424 5.73 -4.77 13.20
C GLY A 424 4.91 -3.50 13.45
N MET A 425 3.76 -3.35 12.77
CA MET A 425 2.85 -2.21 13.00
C MET A 425 2.34 -2.15 14.45
N PHE A 426 1.90 -3.27 15.03
CA PHE A 426 1.43 -3.28 16.42
C PHE A 426 2.56 -2.96 17.40
N ALA A 427 3.75 -3.53 17.19
CA ALA A 427 4.90 -3.28 18.04
C ALA A 427 5.35 -1.80 17.96
N LEU A 428 5.43 -1.24 16.75
CA LEU A 428 5.78 0.17 16.52
C LEU A 428 4.78 1.13 17.18
N GLY A 429 3.50 0.77 17.21
CA GLY A 429 2.44 1.54 17.86
C GLY A 429 2.35 1.37 19.38
N ALA A 430 3.18 0.54 20.00
CA ALA A 430 3.03 0.18 21.41
C ALA A 430 3.33 1.34 22.38
N ASP A 431 4.36 2.15 22.12
CA ASP A 431 4.73 3.30 22.96
C ASP A 431 3.64 4.39 22.99
N GLY A 432 2.89 4.52 21.89
CA GLY A 432 1.79 5.49 21.78
C GLY A 432 0.47 5.05 22.38
N ALA A 433 0.36 3.81 22.84
CA ALA A 433 -0.91 3.16 23.12
C ALA A 433 -1.63 3.79 24.33
N PRO A 434 -2.96 4.00 24.24
CA PRO A 434 -3.72 4.54 25.36
C PRO A 434 -3.83 3.53 26.51
N ASN A 435 -4.01 4.05 27.73
CA ASN A 435 -4.28 3.26 28.95
C ASN A 435 -3.20 2.22 29.30
N ASP A 436 -1.92 2.53 29.07
CA ASP A 436 -0.78 1.67 29.43
C ASP A 436 -0.86 0.26 28.80
N ARG A 437 -1.30 0.21 27.53
CA ARG A 437 -1.39 -1.04 26.74
C ARG A 437 -0.11 -1.37 25.96
N THR A 438 1.01 -0.75 26.29
CA THR A 438 2.29 -0.97 25.59
C THR A 438 2.68 -2.45 25.60
N GLY A 439 2.62 -3.13 26.75
CA GLY A 439 2.93 -4.56 26.85
C GLY A 439 2.02 -5.43 25.98
N HIS A 440 0.72 -5.10 25.92
CA HIS A 440 -0.27 -5.82 25.11
C HIS A 440 0.04 -5.73 23.60
N HIS A 441 0.36 -4.54 23.09
CA HIS A 441 0.68 -4.37 21.68
C HIS A 441 2.03 -5.01 21.28
N ILE A 442 3.03 -4.99 22.16
CA ILE A 442 4.29 -5.74 21.95
C ILE A 442 4.03 -7.25 21.92
N GLU A 443 3.23 -7.78 22.85
CA GLU A 443 2.88 -9.21 22.89
C GLU A 443 2.07 -9.62 21.65
N LEU A 444 1.10 -8.79 21.23
CA LEU A 444 0.34 -9.03 20.00
C LEU A 444 1.27 -9.03 18.78
N GLY A 445 2.21 -8.08 18.69
CA GLY A 445 3.23 -8.05 17.65
C GLY A 445 4.08 -9.33 17.63
N ALA A 446 4.52 -9.80 18.81
CA ALA A 446 5.29 -11.03 18.95
C ALA A 446 4.49 -12.28 18.54
N GLU A 447 3.21 -12.35 18.89
CA GLU A 447 2.33 -13.46 18.54
C GLU A 447 2.05 -13.53 17.03
N ILE A 448 1.84 -12.39 16.38
CA ILE A 448 1.72 -12.32 14.91
C ILE A 448 3.06 -12.72 14.25
N ALA A 449 4.19 -12.22 14.75
CA ALA A 449 5.51 -12.60 14.26
C ALA A 449 5.74 -14.12 14.35
N ARG A 450 5.35 -14.74 15.47
CA ARG A 450 5.41 -16.19 15.66
C ARG A 450 4.55 -16.94 14.65
N THR A 451 3.31 -16.50 14.42
CA THR A 451 2.43 -17.14 13.43
C THR A 451 2.93 -17.00 12.00
N CYS A 452 3.55 -15.87 11.66
CA CYS A 452 4.19 -15.67 10.37
C CYS A 452 5.48 -16.49 10.21
N HIS A 453 6.28 -16.64 11.27
CA HIS A 453 7.42 -17.57 11.27
C HIS A 453 6.98 -19.01 11.06
N GLU A 454 5.91 -19.45 11.74
CA GLU A 454 5.36 -20.80 11.57
C GLU A 454 4.85 -21.06 10.14
N SER A 455 4.35 -20.04 9.44
CA SER A 455 3.97 -20.20 8.03
C SER A 455 5.16 -20.38 7.10
N TYR A 456 6.35 -19.88 7.49
CA TYR A 456 7.62 -20.17 6.81
C TYR A 456 8.14 -21.56 7.20
N ASP A 457 8.21 -21.86 8.49
CA ASP A 457 8.84 -23.09 8.99
C ASP A 457 8.09 -24.35 8.52
N ARG A 458 6.77 -24.27 8.33
CA ARG A 458 5.93 -25.39 7.87
C ARG A 458 6.02 -25.68 6.37
N THR A 459 6.85 -24.96 5.61
CA THR A 459 7.06 -25.23 4.19
C THR A 459 8.37 -25.99 3.96
N SER A 460 8.45 -26.70 2.83
CA SER A 460 9.64 -27.46 2.44
C SER A 460 10.83 -26.54 2.17
N MET A 461 10.56 -25.33 1.68
CA MET A 461 11.58 -24.34 1.29
C MET A 461 11.88 -23.29 2.37
N LYS A 462 11.21 -23.33 3.53
CA LYS A 462 11.38 -22.35 4.62
C LYS A 462 11.08 -20.90 4.19
N LEU A 463 10.18 -20.76 3.23
CA LEU A 463 9.60 -19.49 2.75
C LEU A 463 8.08 -19.61 2.82
N GLY A 464 7.41 -18.56 3.30
CA GLY A 464 5.95 -18.58 3.51
C GLY A 464 5.16 -18.46 2.21
N PRO A 465 3.96 -19.08 2.12
CA PRO A 465 3.06 -18.91 0.99
C PRO A 465 2.35 -17.55 1.03
N GLU A 466 1.81 -17.09 -0.12
CA GLU A 466 1.02 -15.86 -0.21
C GLU A 466 -0.19 -15.82 0.73
N ALA A 467 -0.83 -16.97 0.97
CA ALA A 467 -1.88 -17.09 1.98
C ALA A 467 -1.87 -18.46 2.66
N PHE A 468 -2.24 -18.48 3.93
CA PHE A 468 -2.30 -19.67 4.76
C PHE A 468 -3.58 -19.70 5.60
N ARG A 469 -4.00 -20.90 6.00
CA ARG A 469 -5.31 -21.16 6.63
C ARG A 469 -5.21 -21.72 8.04
N PHE A 470 -6.32 -21.57 8.76
CA PHE A 470 -6.51 -22.03 10.14
C PHE A 470 -7.82 -22.81 10.31
N ASP A 471 -8.35 -23.33 9.19
CA ASP A 471 -9.54 -24.18 9.10
C ASP A 471 -9.22 -25.48 8.35
N GLY A 472 -10.20 -26.39 8.24
CA GLY A 472 -10.04 -27.62 7.44
C GLY A 472 -8.98 -28.60 7.96
N GLY A 473 -8.64 -28.53 9.25
CA GLY A 473 -7.63 -29.41 9.88
C GLY A 473 -6.18 -29.00 9.63
N VAL A 474 -5.95 -27.80 9.09
CA VAL A 474 -4.60 -27.25 8.86
C VAL A 474 -4.39 -25.96 9.63
N GLU A 475 -3.13 -25.66 9.95
CA GLU A 475 -2.75 -24.40 10.58
C GLU A 475 -1.49 -23.85 9.91
N ALA A 476 -1.52 -22.57 9.53
CA ALA A 476 -0.40 -21.84 8.94
C ALA A 476 0.20 -22.49 7.68
N ILE A 477 -0.62 -23.17 6.87
CA ILE A 477 -0.23 -23.66 5.53
C ILE A 477 -1.27 -23.30 4.47
N ALA A 478 -0.84 -23.26 3.22
CA ALA A 478 -1.69 -23.02 2.05
C ALA A 478 -2.33 -24.33 1.57
N THR A 479 -3.63 -24.31 1.27
CA THR A 479 -4.34 -25.47 0.72
C THR A 479 -4.66 -25.33 -0.77
N ARG A 480 -4.74 -24.10 -1.29
CA ARG A 480 -5.05 -23.82 -2.70
C ARG A 480 -3.76 -23.64 -3.49
N GLN A 481 -3.68 -24.27 -4.65
CA GLN A 481 -2.47 -24.25 -5.48
C GLN A 481 -2.03 -22.83 -5.88
N ASN A 482 -2.98 -21.93 -6.11
CA ASN A 482 -2.72 -20.54 -6.49
C ASN A 482 -2.40 -19.62 -5.29
N GLU A 483 -2.30 -20.15 -4.07
CA GLU A 483 -1.92 -19.41 -2.87
C GLU A 483 -0.54 -19.85 -2.32
N LYS A 484 0.08 -20.87 -2.93
CA LYS A 484 1.35 -21.49 -2.47
C LYS A 484 2.62 -20.77 -2.91
N TYR A 485 2.49 -19.69 -3.67
CA TYR A 485 3.65 -18.99 -4.22
C TYR A 485 4.30 -18.06 -3.18
N TYR A 486 5.57 -17.73 -3.41
CA TYR A 486 6.34 -16.71 -2.69
C TYR A 486 7.06 -15.83 -3.71
N ILE A 487 6.73 -14.54 -3.76
CA ILE A 487 7.26 -13.60 -4.76
C ILE A 487 8.32 -12.65 -4.17
N LEU A 488 9.16 -13.15 -3.24
CA LEU A 488 10.25 -12.37 -2.62
C LEU A 488 9.79 -11.27 -1.65
N ARG A 489 8.57 -11.40 -1.11
CA ARG A 489 7.92 -10.40 -0.27
C ARG A 489 8.65 -10.10 1.06
N PRO A 490 8.51 -8.88 1.59
CA PRO A 490 9.24 -8.45 2.79
C PRO A 490 8.50 -8.60 4.13
N GLU A 491 7.17 -8.74 4.17
CA GLU A 491 6.40 -8.30 5.35
C GLU A 491 6.67 -9.11 6.64
N VAL A 492 7.11 -10.37 6.50
CA VAL A 492 7.56 -11.19 7.64
C VAL A 492 8.90 -10.68 8.19
N ILE A 493 9.84 -10.36 7.31
CA ILE A 493 11.17 -9.83 7.66
C ILE A 493 11.04 -8.40 8.20
N GLU A 494 10.16 -7.58 7.63
CA GLU A 494 9.80 -6.26 8.15
C GLU A 494 9.40 -6.36 9.63
N THR A 495 8.46 -7.27 9.93
CA THR A 495 8.03 -7.53 11.31
C THR A 495 9.20 -7.97 12.19
N TYR A 496 10.09 -8.85 11.71
CA TYR A 496 11.27 -9.24 12.49
C TYR A 496 12.20 -8.06 12.79
N MET A 497 12.37 -7.12 11.86
CA MET A 497 13.18 -5.92 12.04
C MET A 497 12.61 -5.04 13.16
N TYR A 498 11.32 -4.73 13.13
CA TYR A 498 10.66 -3.96 14.20
C TYR A 498 10.72 -4.70 15.54
N MET A 499 10.41 -6.00 15.56
CA MET A 499 10.44 -6.79 16.79
C MET A 499 11.85 -6.87 17.37
N TRP A 500 12.89 -7.03 16.55
CA TRP A 500 14.28 -6.99 16.99
C TRP A 500 14.61 -5.64 17.63
N ARG A 501 14.39 -4.52 16.95
CA ARG A 501 14.75 -3.19 17.48
C ARG A 501 14.01 -2.84 18.77
N LEU A 502 12.75 -3.25 18.88
CA LEU A 502 11.91 -2.90 20.03
C LEU A 502 12.07 -3.85 21.23
N THR A 503 12.62 -5.05 21.04
CA THR A 503 12.72 -6.06 22.12
C THR A 503 14.12 -6.61 22.35
N HIS A 504 14.99 -6.53 21.35
CA HIS A 504 16.31 -7.18 21.30
C HIS A 504 16.27 -8.70 21.56
N ASP A 505 15.12 -9.35 21.33
CA ASP A 505 15.01 -10.80 21.44
C ASP A 505 15.79 -11.46 20.28
N PRO A 506 16.85 -12.24 20.56
CA PRO A 506 17.74 -12.79 19.54
C PRO A 506 17.03 -13.73 18.55
N LYS A 507 15.85 -14.28 18.89
CA LYS A 507 15.11 -15.15 17.98
C LYS A 507 14.73 -14.45 16.67
N TYR A 508 14.51 -13.14 16.67
CA TYR A 508 14.13 -12.41 15.46
C TYR A 508 15.29 -12.31 14.47
N ARG A 509 16.54 -12.15 14.96
CA ARG A 509 17.74 -12.28 14.12
C ARG A 509 17.96 -13.72 13.66
N GLN A 510 17.66 -14.71 14.50
CA GLN A 510 17.73 -16.12 14.09
C GLN A 510 16.74 -16.41 12.94
N TRP A 511 15.48 -16.04 13.09
CA TRP A 511 14.43 -16.24 12.08
C TRP A 511 14.70 -15.45 10.80
N GLY A 512 15.23 -14.23 10.91
CA GLY A 512 15.71 -13.48 9.74
C GLY A 512 16.85 -14.18 9.01
N TRP A 513 17.78 -14.81 9.75
CA TRP A 513 18.87 -15.58 9.14
C TRP A 513 18.38 -16.87 8.47
N GLU A 514 17.42 -17.58 9.07
CA GLU A 514 16.76 -18.74 8.46
C GLU A 514 16.14 -18.37 7.10
N ALA A 515 15.51 -17.18 7.00
CA ALA A 515 14.97 -16.66 5.74
C ALA A 515 16.08 -16.31 4.73
N VAL A 516 17.23 -15.77 5.17
CA VAL A 516 18.39 -15.53 4.29
C VAL A 516 18.90 -16.83 3.69
N GLU A 517 19.06 -17.87 4.50
CA GLU A 517 19.52 -19.19 4.03
C GLU A 517 18.54 -19.79 3.02
N ALA A 518 17.23 -19.64 3.27
CA ALA A 518 16.19 -20.08 2.35
C ALA A 518 16.20 -19.31 1.02
N LEU A 519 16.34 -17.98 1.05
CA LEU A 519 16.46 -17.12 -0.13
C LEU A 519 17.69 -17.50 -0.97
N GLU A 520 18.84 -17.69 -0.33
CA GLU A 520 20.08 -18.07 -1.01
C GLU A 520 19.98 -19.46 -1.65
N LYS A 521 19.29 -20.39 -0.99
CA LYS A 521 19.18 -21.76 -1.46
C LYS A 521 18.16 -21.92 -2.58
N HIS A 522 17.01 -21.25 -2.47
CA HIS A 522 15.85 -21.53 -3.32
C HIS A 522 15.50 -20.40 -4.29
N CYS A 523 15.80 -19.14 -3.98
CA CYS A 523 15.44 -18.00 -4.83
C CYS A 523 16.61 -17.47 -5.66
N ARG A 524 17.84 -17.63 -5.19
CA ARG A 524 19.04 -17.19 -5.92
C ARG A 524 19.25 -18.02 -7.18
N VAL A 525 19.42 -17.34 -8.31
CA VAL A 525 19.75 -17.93 -9.61
C VAL A 525 20.90 -17.15 -10.26
N ASP A 526 21.49 -17.69 -11.32
CA ASP A 526 22.63 -17.06 -12.02
C ASP A 526 22.37 -15.61 -12.43
N GLY A 527 21.13 -15.28 -12.78
CA GLY A 527 20.73 -13.96 -13.26
C GLY A 527 20.00 -13.08 -12.24
N GLY A 528 20.08 -13.34 -10.93
CA GLY A 528 19.44 -12.54 -9.87
C GLY A 528 18.70 -13.39 -8.85
N TYR A 529 17.54 -12.92 -8.37
CA TYR A 529 16.62 -13.66 -7.49
C TYR A 529 15.24 -13.77 -8.13
N SER A 530 14.62 -14.93 -8.02
CA SER A 530 13.34 -15.25 -8.65
C SER A 530 12.35 -15.75 -7.62
N GLY A 531 11.07 -15.36 -7.77
CA GLY A 531 9.99 -15.91 -6.98
C GLY A 531 9.79 -17.41 -7.22
N ILE A 532 9.02 -18.04 -6.33
CA ILE A 532 8.73 -19.48 -6.31
C ILE A 532 7.22 -19.68 -6.40
N ARG A 533 6.79 -20.58 -7.29
CA ARG A 533 5.35 -20.85 -7.53
C ARG A 533 4.71 -21.77 -6.50
N ASP A 534 5.51 -22.61 -5.85
CA ASP A 534 5.04 -23.55 -4.82
C ASP A 534 6.14 -23.85 -3.80
N VAL A 535 6.02 -23.26 -2.61
CA VAL A 535 7.00 -23.41 -1.51
C VAL A 535 6.96 -24.77 -0.80
N TYR A 536 6.00 -25.64 -1.14
CA TYR A 536 5.87 -26.99 -0.57
C TYR A 536 6.53 -28.06 -1.43
N ASN A 537 6.91 -27.74 -2.67
CA ASN A 537 7.53 -28.69 -3.58
C ASN A 537 8.97 -29.04 -3.17
N ASN A 538 9.42 -30.21 -3.65
CA ASN A 538 10.81 -30.67 -3.46
C ASN A 538 11.80 -30.05 -4.46
N HIS A 539 11.30 -29.37 -5.49
CA HIS A 539 12.08 -28.74 -6.55
C HIS A 539 11.55 -27.32 -6.80
N GLU A 540 12.47 -26.40 -7.06
CA GLU A 540 12.18 -25.00 -7.31
C GLU A 540 11.40 -24.84 -8.62
N SER A 541 10.32 -24.07 -8.56
CA SER A 541 9.55 -23.67 -9.74
C SER A 541 9.51 -22.16 -9.79
N HIS A 542 10.41 -21.58 -10.57
CA HIS A 542 10.60 -20.13 -10.63
C HIS A 542 9.48 -19.41 -11.39
N ASP A 543 9.12 -18.20 -10.93
CA ASP A 543 8.19 -17.32 -11.64
C ASP A 543 8.87 -16.43 -12.70
N ASP A 544 10.20 -16.34 -12.65
CA ASP A 544 11.06 -15.54 -13.52
C ASP A 544 10.76 -14.03 -13.42
N VAL A 545 10.62 -13.55 -12.18
CA VAL A 545 10.55 -12.12 -11.84
C VAL A 545 11.37 -11.82 -10.57
N GLN A 546 12.28 -10.85 -10.68
CA GLN A 546 12.91 -10.17 -9.55
C GLN A 546 12.13 -8.88 -9.32
N GLN A 547 11.26 -8.92 -8.32
CA GLN A 547 10.42 -7.78 -7.93
C GLN A 547 11.29 -6.63 -7.41
N SER A 548 10.95 -5.39 -7.71
CA SER A 548 11.73 -4.24 -7.23
C SER A 548 11.78 -4.15 -5.69
N PHE A 549 10.69 -4.54 -5.02
CA PHE A 549 10.60 -4.60 -3.55
C PHE A 549 11.57 -5.58 -2.89
N PHE A 550 12.10 -6.55 -3.63
CA PHE A 550 13.16 -7.38 -3.06
C PHE A 550 14.40 -6.54 -2.71
N LEU A 551 14.71 -5.53 -3.53
CA LEU A 551 15.83 -4.62 -3.35
C LEU A 551 15.48 -3.45 -2.42
N SER A 552 14.30 -2.85 -2.54
CA SER A 552 13.92 -1.73 -1.65
C SER A 552 13.57 -2.21 -0.24
N GLU A 553 12.95 -3.38 -0.08
CA GLU A 553 12.38 -3.80 1.20
C GLU A 553 13.08 -5.01 1.80
N THR A 554 13.00 -6.17 1.14
CA THR A 554 13.44 -7.44 1.72
C THR A 554 14.90 -7.38 2.14
N LEU A 555 15.78 -6.92 1.24
CA LEU A 555 17.21 -6.77 1.53
C LEU A 555 17.51 -5.59 2.46
N LYS A 556 16.72 -4.51 2.42
CA LYS A 556 16.88 -3.36 3.33
C LYS A 556 16.55 -3.75 4.77
N TYR A 557 15.41 -4.38 5.01
CA TYR A 557 15.00 -4.82 6.34
C TYR A 557 15.92 -5.92 6.89
N LEU A 558 16.40 -6.84 6.06
CA LEU A 558 17.47 -7.77 6.46
C LEU A 558 18.75 -7.02 6.87
N TYR A 559 19.20 -6.06 6.07
CA TYR A 559 20.41 -5.30 6.39
C TYR A 559 20.27 -4.52 7.70
N LEU A 560 19.11 -3.91 7.94
CA LEU A 560 18.78 -3.20 9.18
C LEU A 560 18.65 -4.13 10.39
N LEU A 561 18.08 -5.32 10.20
CA LEU A 561 17.97 -6.36 11.24
C LEU A 561 19.35 -6.77 11.78
N PHE A 562 20.37 -6.81 10.92
CA PHE A 562 21.77 -7.10 11.28
C PHE A 562 22.64 -5.83 11.37
N SER A 563 22.05 -4.66 11.57
CA SER A 563 22.77 -3.41 11.87
C SER A 563 22.56 -2.99 13.33
N GLU A 564 23.35 -2.00 13.75
CA GLU A 564 23.11 -1.28 15.01
C GLU A 564 21.85 -0.38 14.88
N ASP A 565 21.23 -0.06 16.00
CA ASP A 565 19.98 0.71 16.05
C ASP A 565 20.15 2.18 15.64
N ASP A 566 21.39 2.69 15.61
CA ASP A 566 21.73 4.05 15.21
C ASP A 566 21.69 4.28 13.68
N LEU A 567 21.56 3.22 12.89
CA LEU A 567 21.28 3.31 11.45
C LEU A 567 19.76 3.45 11.22
N LEU A 568 19.32 4.59 10.69
CA LEU A 568 17.89 4.92 10.51
C LEU A 568 17.05 4.68 11.78
N PRO A 569 17.35 5.36 12.90
CA PRO A 569 16.64 5.20 14.17
C PRO A 569 15.17 5.69 14.08
N PHE A 570 14.24 5.01 14.75
CA PHE A 570 12.79 5.27 14.64
C PHE A 570 12.37 6.63 15.23
N GLU A 571 13.18 7.24 16.08
CA GLU A 571 12.97 8.58 16.61
C GLU A 571 13.08 9.67 15.51
N HIS A 572 13.80 9.35 14.42
CA HIS A 572 14.09 10.29 13.34
C HIS A 572 13.50 9.87 12.00
N TRP A 573 13.15 8.59 11.82
CA TRP A 573 12.71 8.04 10.55
C TRP A 573 11.45 7.21 10.67
N VAL A 574 10.57 7.39 9.70
CA VAL A 574 9.39 6.55 9.47
C VAL A 574 9.51 5.97 8.07
N PHE A 575 9.57 4.64 7.99
CA PHE A 575 9.58 3.94 6.70
C PHE A 575 8.20 4.05 6.05
N ASN A 576 8.12 4.44 4.79
CA ASN A 576 6.89 4.30 4.01
C ASN A 576 6.58 2.79 3.77
N THR A 577 5.47 2.46 3.11
CA THR A 577 5.05 1.05 2.92
C THR A 577 5.94 0.26 1.95
N GLU A 578 6.88 0.90 1.25
CA GLU A 578 7.86 0.26 0.36
C GLU A 578 9.28 0.41 0.93
N ALA A 579 9.37 0.46 2.27
CA ALA A 579 10.59 0.61 3.06
C ALA A 579 11.45 1.85 2.75
N HIS A 580 10.88 2.92 2.21
CA HIS A 580 11.59 4.17 1.97
C HIS A 580 11.56 5.06 3.23
N PRO A 581 12.71 5.32 3.90
CA PRO A 581 12.75 6.09 5.14
C PRO A 581 12.52 7.58 4.91
N LEU A 582 11.44 8.11 5.50
CA LEU A 582 11.09 9.52 5.48
C LEU A 582 11.34 10.15 6.86
N PRO A 583 11.93 11.35 6.95
CA PRO A 583 12.28 11.94 8.24
C PRO A 583 11.03 12.40 9.00
N VAL A 584 11.08 12.34 10.32
CA VAL A 584 10.05 12.96 11.18
C VAL A 584 10.05 14.48 10.95
N LEU A 585 8.86 15.03 10.67
CA LEU A 585 8.64 16.46 10.50
C LEU A 585 8.38 17.10 11.86
N HIS A 586 9.46 17.50 12.53
CA HIS A 586 9.38 18.28 13.77
C HIS A 586 8.74 19.65 13.49
N LYS A 587 7.97 20.16 14.45
CA LYS A 587 7.58 21.58 14.43
C LYS A 587 8.85 22.40 14.46
N ASP A 588 9.01 23.30 13.49
CA ASP A 588 10.04 24.33 13.55
C ASP A 588 9.85 25.11 14.86
N ASN A 589 10.64 24.79 15.87
CA ASN A 589 10.89 25.67 17.00
C ASN A 589 11.70 26.82 16.40
N GLY A 590 10.98 27.80 15.85
CA GLY A 590 11.53 28.83 14.98
C GLY A 590 12.88 29.36 15.47
N ASN A 591 13.84 29.44 14.55
CA ASN A 591 15.05 30.25 14.59
C ASN A 591 15.40 30.84 15.96
N LYS A 592 16.00 30.02 16.83
CA LYS A 592 16.72 30.51 18.02
C LYS A 592 18.22 30.27 17.97
N GLU A 593 18.74 29.65 16.92
CA GLU A 593 20.20 29.40 16.80
C GLU A 593 20.90 30.25 15.74
N ASP A 594 20.17 30.99 14.88
CA ASP A 594 20.79 31.88 13.88
C ASP A 594 21.16 33.28 14.41
N ASP A 595 20.96 33.56 15.71
CA ASP A 595 21.38 34.83 16.36
C ASP A 595 22.66 34.69 17.23
N GLN A 596 23.35 33.55 17.17
CA GLN A 596 24.67 33.40 17.80
C GLN A 596 25.66 32.61 16.93
N LYS A 597 26.21 33.26 15.89
CA LYS A 597 27.63 33.15 15.53
C LYS A 597 28.06 34.21 14.52
#